data_AF-A0A9P9AU34-F1
#
_entry.id   AF-A0A9P9AU34-F1
#
_cell.length_a   1.000
_cell.length_b   1.000
_cell.length_c   1.000
_cell.angle_alpha   90.00
_cell.angle_beta   90.00
_cell.angle_gamma   90.00
#
_symmetry.space_group_name_H-M   'P 1'
#
loop_
_entity.id
_entity.type
_entity.pdbx_description
1 polymer ?
#
loop_
_entity_poly.entity_id
_entity_poly.type
_entity_poly.pdbx_seq_one_letter_code
_entity_poly.pdbx_strand_id
1 'polypeptide(L)'
;MPDFFRYLLTFVLLCAFASAHGGKSLGEELHARQAYARENQMDLRHCADKFERDGLYARAFERRASRWNELQKRSQARDGSSNNHHASHKFFDFSAHDFDILSTKRHGCVLHPELTEGPYYVEGEKIRDDLTDGQKGALFLIDLQVVDSHTCEPVEDVYVEIWYTNATGVYSGVVADDNGTGEDDADNAYTTFNRGVQKTSKDGVVFFESIFPGHYEGRAPHVHVMTHIKPEIRDDGTIISNTATHIGQLFFDQMLILEMEKLPVYRTNKNSLTLNAEDYYFMEAMRTSTPIMPWMRLEWPGHEHAVLSWMPIGVNLSNVREAYVAGTLEPKPTR
;
A
#
# COMPACT_ATOMS: atom_id res chain seq x y z
N MET A 1 57.26 22.18 27.90
CA MET A 1 56.27 22.30 26.80
C MET A 1 56.57 21.17 25.81
N PRO A 2 55.86 20.03 25.88
CA PRO A 2 55.96 18.99 24.87
C PRO A 2 54.65 18.89 24.07
N ASP A 3 54.71 19.20 22.78
CA ASP A 3 53.70 18.82 21.79
C ASP A 3 54.15 17.51 21.15
N PHE A 4 53.38 16.44 21.30
CA PHE A 4 53.26 15.32 20.35
C PHE A 4 52.12 14.42 20.81
N PHE A 5 50.88 14.87 20.58
CA PHE A 5 49.69 14.04 20.77
C PHE A 5 49.45 13.16 19.54
N ARG A 6 49.10 11.91 19.84
CA ARG A 6 48.97 10.78 18.94
C ARG A 6 47.76 10.90 18.00
N TYR A 7 47.95 10.36 16.81
CA TYR A 7 46.92 9.98 15.84
C TYR A 7 45.77 9.19 16.49
N LEU A 8 44.55 9.69 16.36
CA LEU A 8 43.33 8.89 16.37
C LEU A 8 42.44 9.38 15.22
N LEU A 9 42.65 8.82 14.03
CA LEU A 9 41.75 8.98 12.89
C LEU A 9 40.58 8.03 13.12
N THR A 10 39.54 8.50 13.82
CA THR A 10 38.23 7.87 13.81
C THR A 10 37.61 8.12 12.44
N PHE A 11 37.59 7.06 11.61
CA PHE A 11 36.78 7.00 10.41
C PHE A 11 35.31 7.05 10.85
N VAL A 12 34.71 8.24 10.83
CA VAL A 12 33.25 8.38 10.87
C VAL A 12 32.78 8.01 9.47
N LEU A 13 32.29 6.78 9.31
CA LEU A 13 31.45 6.40 8.18
C LEU A 13 30.17 7.25 8.27
N LEU A 14 30.18 8.39 7.58
CA LEU A 14 28.97 9.08 7.18
C LEU A 14 28.26 8.16 6.18
N CYS A 15 27.31 7.36 6.68
CA CYS A 15 26.27 6.83 5.82
C CYS A 15 25.56 8.03 5.20
N ALA A 16 25.83 8.28 3.93
CA ALA A 16 25.03 9.19 3.13
C ALA A 16 23.64 8.58 3.05
N PHE A 17 22.73 9.04 3.90
CA PHE A 17 21.31 8.82 3.68
C PHE A 17 20.97 9.54 2.38
N ALA A 18 20.78 8.77 1.31
CA ALA A 18 20.16 9.29 0.10
C ALA A 18 18.77 9.78 0.50
N SER A 19 18.61 11.11 0.55
CA SER A 19 17.35 11.75 0.91
C SER A 19 16.40 11.63 -0.28
N ALA A 20 15.77 10.48 -0.41
CA ALA A 20 14.69 10.23 -1.37
C ALA A 20 13.38 10.92 -0.97
N HIS A 21 13.38 11.95 -0.12
CA HIS A 21 12.17 12.67 0.30
C HIS A 21 12.35 14.16 0.07
N GLY A 22 11.57 14.69 -0.88
CA GLY A 22 11.65 16.07 -1.33
C GLY A 22 11.09 17.08 -0.33
N GLY A 23 11.70 18.27 -0.30
CA GLY A 23 11.06 19.53 0.07
C GLY A 23 11.29 20.08 1.49
N LYS A 24 11.35 19.24 2.52
CA LYS A 24 11.56 19.66 3.92
C LYS A 24 12.68 18.85 4.57
N SER A 25 13.39 19.43 5.54
CA SER A 25 14.38 18.64 6.28
C SER A 25 13.67 17.49 7.01
N LEU A 26 14.25 16.29 7.01
CA LEU A 26 13.69 15.11 7.69
C LEU A 26 13.26 15.44 9.14
N GLY A 27 14.00 16.32 9.82
CA GLY A 27 13.66 16.79 11.17
C GLY A 27 12.35 17.57 11.27
N GLU A 28 12.06 18.47 10.33
CA GLU A 28 10.80 19.22 10.30
C GLU A 28 9.60 18.31 10.03
N GLU A 29 9.78 17.35 9.11
CA GLU A 29 8.74 16.36 8.79
C GLU A 29 8.43 15.47 10.00
N LEU A 30 9.45 15.04 10.75
CA LEU A 30 9.28 14.27 11.98
C LEU A 30 8.58 15.06 13.08
N HIS A 31 8.92 16.34 13.25
CA HIS A 31 8.26 17.17 14.26
C HIS A 31 6.78 17.37 13.96
N ALA A 32 6.41 17.59 12.69
CA ALA A 32 5.02 17.70 12.27
C ALA A 32 4.25 16.39 12.52
N ARG A 33 4.82 15.24 12.15
CA ARG A 33 4.19 13.92 12.38
C ARG A 33 4.03 13.59 13.87
N GLN A 34 5.03 13.90 14.70
CA GLN A 34 4.92 13.69 16.15
C GLN A 34 3.89 14.61 16.80
N ALA A 35 3.69 15.83 16.27
CA ALA A 35 2.60 16.69 16.70
C ALA A 35 1.25 16.09 16.31
N TYR A 36 1.09 15.67 15.04
CA TYR A 36 -0.11 14.99 14.56
C TYR A 36 -0.47 13.76 15.39
N ALA A 37 0.49 12.86 15.62
CA ALA A 37 0.27 11.62 16.37
C ALA A 37 -0.07 11.84 17.85
N ARG A 38 0.26 13.01 18.42
CA ARG A 38 -0.13 13.39 19.79
C ARG A 38 -1.56 13.94 19.85
N GLU A 39 -2.06 14.49 18.76
CA GLU A 39 -3.36 15.15 18.69
C GLU A 39 -4.46 14.26 18.10
N ASN A 40 -4.11 13.13 17.47
CA ASN A 40 -5.03 12.23 16.80
C ASN A 40 -4.98 10.81 17.37
N GLN A 41 -6.13 10.10 17.41
CA GLN A 41 -6.17 8.71 17.87
C GLN A 41 -5.45 7.79 16.89
N MET A 42 -4.35 7.19 17.33
CA MET A 42 -3.44 6.38 16.51
C MET A 42 -3.78 4.88 16.48
N ASP A 43 -4.95 4.49 16.99
CA ASP A 43 -5.45 3.12 16.88
C ASP A 43 -6.98 3.07 16.88
N LEU A 44 -7.55 1.93 16.45
CA LEU A 44 -8.99 1.70 16.35
C LEU A 44 -9.50 0.72 17.43
N ARG A 45 -8.75 0.48 18.52
CA ARG A 45 -9.14 -0.51 19.56
C ARG A 45 -10.42 -0.14 20.27
N HIS A 46 -10.67 1.16 20.49
CA HIS A 46 -11.93 1.64 21.06
C HIS A 46 -13.13 1.38 20.15
N CYS A 47 -12.93 1.17 18.85
CA CYS A 47 -13.99 0.88 17.89
C CYS A 47 -14.43 -0.59 17.89
N ALA A 48 -13.68 -1.50 18.52
CA ALA A 48 -13.90 -2.95 18.39
C ALA A 48 -15.32 -3.40 18.77
N ASP A 49 -15.86 -2.90 19.89
CA ASP A 49 -17.21 -3.25 20.36
C ASP A 49 -18.29 -2.73 19.39
N LYS A 50 -18.06 -1.57 18.79
CA LYS A 50 -18.95 -0.99 17.77
C LYS A 50 -18.89 -1.78 16.47
N PHE A 51 -17.70 -2.14 16.01
CA PHE A 51 -17.52 -2.97 14.81
C PHE A 51 -18.21 -4.33 14.93
N GLU A 52 -18.11 -4.98 16.09
CA GLU A 52 -18.82 -6.23 16.36
C GLU A 52 -20.34 -6.03 16.35
N ARG A 53 -20.83 -5.08 17.15
CA ARG A 53 -22.28 -4.82 17.29
C ARG A 53 -22.94 -4.45 15.97
N ASP A 54 -22.26 -3.65 15.16
CA ASP A 54 -22.80 -3.15 13.90
C ASP A 54 -22.52 -4.11 12.74
N GLY A 55 -21.91 -5.27 13.01
CA GLY A 55 -21.65 -6.34 12.06
C GLY A 55 -20.58 -6.03 11.02
N LEU A 56 -19.70 -5.04 11.27
CA LEU A 56 -18.66 -4.64 10.33
C LEU A 56 -17.65 -5.77 10.08
N TYR A 57 -17.26 -6.47 11.15
CA TYR A 57 -16.37 -7.64 11.08
C TYR A 57 -16.98 -8.79 10.27
N ALA A 58 -18.29 -9.04 10.43
CA ALA A 58 -18.99 -10.06 9.65
C ALA A 58 -19.03 -9.70 8.16
N ARG A 59 -19.36 -8.44 7.82
CA ARG A 59 -19.35 -7.98 6.43
C ARG A 59 -17.96 -7.99 5.80
N ALA A 60 -16.92 -7.67 6.59
CA ALA A 60 -15.53 -7.76 6.14
C ALA A 60 -15.13 -9.20 5.79
N PHE A 61 -15.46 -10.16 6.66
CA PHE A 61 -15.28 -11.57 6.40
C PHE A 61 -16.02 -12.01 5.13
N GLU A 62 -17.33 -11.75 5.05
CA GLU A 62 -18.17 -12.18 3.92
C GLU A 62 -17.66 -11.64 2.58
N ARG A 63 -17.25 -10.36 2.54
CA ARG A 63 -16.72 -9.72 1.34
C ARG A 63 -15.42 -10.36 0.89
N ARG A 64 -14.45 -10.54 1.80
CA ARG A 64 -13.14 -11.13 1.49
C ARG A 64 -13.26 -12.60 1.09
N ALA A 65 -14.09 -13.36 1.80
CA ALA A 65 -14.44 -14.74 1.44
C ALA A 65 -15.11 -14.83 0.07
N SER A 66 -16.04 -13.92 -0.25
CA SER A 66 -16.71 -13.89 -1.54
C SER A 66 -15.75 -13.58 -2.69
N ARG A 67 -14.84 -12.63 -2.48
CA ARG A 67 -13.82 -12.28 -3.48
C ARG A 67 -12.86 -13.44 -3.73
N TRP A 68 -12.41 -14.12 -2.68
CA TRP A 68 -11.64 -15.35 -2.81
C TRP A 68 -12.36 -16.37 -3.72
N ASN A 69 -13.65 -16.63 -3.44
CA ASN A 69 -14.43 -17.60 -4.19
C ASN A 69 -14.62 -17.22 -5.66
N GLU A 70 -14.81 -15.93 -5.95
CA GLU A 70 -14.91 -15.42 -7.31
C GLU A 70 -13.63 -15.69 -8.10
N LEU A 71 -12.49 -15.45 -7.46
CA LEU A 71 -11.18 -15.62 -8.06
C LEU A 71 -10.85 -17.07 -8.36
N GLN A 72 -11.17 -17.99 -7.44
CA GLN A 72 -11.08 -19.43 -7.69
C GLN A 72 -11.86 -19.84 -8.95
N LYS A 73 -13.09 -19.32 -9.12
CA LYS A 73 -13.92 -19.60 -10.30
C LYS A 73 -13.31 -19.04 -11.59
N ARG A 74 -12.79 -17.81 -11.55
CA ARG A 74 -12.11 -17.18 -12.70
C ARG A 74 -10.89 -18.00 -13.13
N SER A 75 -10.13 -18.52 -12.17
CA SER A 75 -8.97 -19.36 -12.45
C SER A 75 -9.36 -20.69 -13.13
N GLN A 76 -10.36 -21.39 -12.59
CA GLN A 76 -10.88 -22.63 -13.18
C GLN A 76 -11.43 -22.44 -14.59
N ALA A 77 -12.07 -21.30 -14.87
CA ALA A 77 -12.57 -20.97 -16.20
C ALA A 77 -11.44 -20.71 -17.21
N ARG A 78 -10.31 -20.13 -16.78
CA ARG A 78 -9.13 -19.87 -17.63
C ARG A 78 -8.38 -21.15 -18.02
N ASP A 79 -8.38 -22.17 -17.15
CA ASP A 79 -7.70 -23.45 -17.39
C ASP A 79 -8.51 -24.42 -18.27
N GLY A 80 -9.65 -23.99 -18.82
CA GLY A 80 -10.49 -24.83 -19.70
C GLY A 80 -11.11 -26.05 -19.01
N SER A 81 -10.99 -26.16 -17.68
CA SER A 81 -11.53 -27.26 -16.88
C SER A 81 -13.03 -27.06 -16.67
N SER A 82 -13.81 -27.41 -17.69
CA SER A 82 -15.27 -27.52 -17.61
C SER A 82 -15.65 -28.77 -16.80
N ASN A 83 -15.42 -28.75 -15.48
CA ASN A 83 -16.11 -29.69 -14.60
C ASN A 83 -17.46 -29.10 -14.20
N ASN A 84 -18.48 -29.55 -14.93
CA ASN A 84 -19.90 -29.50 -14.55
C ASN A 84 -20.11 -30.32 -13.26
N HIS A 85 -19.66 -29.78 -12.14
CA HIS A 85 -20.23 -30.12 -10.86
C HIS A 85 -21.03 -28.91 -10.42
N HIS A 86 -22.31 -29.13 -10.13
CA HIS A 86 -23.10 -28.20 -9.35
C HIS A 86 -22.23 -27.65 -8.23
N ALA A 87 -21.75 -26.42 -8.40
CA ALA A 87 -21.02 -25.70 -7.38
C ALA A 87 -22.08 -25.39 -6.32
N SER A 88 -22.34 -26.39 -5.47
CA SER A 88 -23.03 -26.19 -4.21
C SER A 88 -22.40 -24.95 -3.61
N HIS A 89 -23.23 -24.03 -3.12
CA HIS A 89 -22.84 -22.84 -2.35
C HIS A 89 -22.15 -23.23 -1.02
N LYS A 90 -21.24 -24.20 -1.05
CA LYS A 90 -20.26 -24.43 -0.01
C LYS A 90 -19.24 -23.32 -0.17
N PHE A 91 -19.50 -22.24 0.55
CA PHE A 91 -18.41 -21.49 1.14
C PHE A 91 -17.37 -22.51 1.61
N PHE A 92 -16.11 -22.35 1.19
CA PHE A 92 -15.03 -23.12 1.79
C PHE A 92 -15.18 -23.03 3.32
N ASP A 93 -14.99 -24.15 4.02
CA ASP A 93 -15.19 -24.24 5.47
C ASP A 93 -14.09 -23.42 6.16
N PHE A 94 -14.29 -22.10 6.21
CA PHE A 94 -13.40 -21.18 6.90
C PHE A 94 -13.45 -21.54 8.39
N SER A 95 -12.30 -21.87 8.94
CA SER A 95 -12.18 -22.13 10.37
C SER A 95 -12.48 -20.85 11.17
N ALA A 96 -12.71 -21.01 12.48
CA ALA A 96 -12.80 -19.85 13.38
C ALA A 96 -11.52 -18.99 13.35
N HIS A 97 -10.37 -19.59 13.03
CA HIS A 97 -9.12 -18.85 12.85
C HIS A 97 -9.13 -17.99 11.58
N ASP A 98 -9.64 -18.53 10.48
CA ASP A 98 -9.78 -17.79 9.23
C ASP A 98 -10.79 -16.65 9.37
N PHE A 99 -11.86 -16.85 10.14
CA PHE A 99 -12.78 -15.78 10.48
C PHE A 99 -12.07 -14.64 11.23
N ASP A 100 -11.29 -14.93 12.26
CA ASP A 100 -10.60 -13.88 13.03
C ASP A 100 -9.60 -13.08 12.21
N ILE A 101 -8.91 -13.75 11.27
CA ILE A 101 -7.97 -13.13 10.33
C ILE A 101 -8.75 -12.27 9.33
N LEU A 102 -9.68 -12.87 8.58
CA LEU A 102 -10.42 -12.21 7.50
C LEU A 102 -11.45 -11.19 7.97
N SER A 103 -11.90 -11.25 9.22
CA SER A 103 -12.73 -10.18 9.82
C SER A 103 -11.88 -9.05 10.38
N THR A 104 -10.56 -9.24 10.51
CA THR A 104 -9.65 -8.32 11.18
C THR A 104 -9.93 -8.15 12.68
N LYS A 105 -10.70 -9.03 13.32
CA LYS A 105 -11.08 -8.93 14.74
C LYS A 105 -9.91 -8.91 15.73
N ARG A 106 -8.78 -9.56 15.39
CA ARG A 106 -7.56 -9.57 16.22
C ARG A 106 -6.48 -8.55 15.82
N HIS A 107 -6.54 -8.02 14.60
CA HIS A 107 -5.46 -7.22 14.00
C HIS A 107 -5.90 -5.86 13.45
N GLY A 108 -7.21 -5.58 13.44
CA GLY A 108 -7.85 -4.45 12.74
C GLY A 108 -8.14 -3.25 13.62
N CYS A 109 -7.71 -3.32 14.86
CA CYS A 109 -7.82 -2.23 15.81
C CYS A 109 -6.63 -1.27 15.70
N VAL A 110 -6.08 -1.09 14.51
CA VAL A 110 -4.81 -0.41 14.31
C VAL A 110 -5.03 0.64 13.24
N LEU A 111 -4.79 1.90 13.60
CA LEU A 111 -4.79 2.99 12.63
C LEU A 111 -3.56 2.78 11.77
N HIS A 112 -3.68 2.92 10.46
CA HIS A 112 -2.50 3.08 9.64
C HIS A 112 -1.78 4.40 10.04
N PRO A 113 -0.46 4.40 10.28
CA PRO A 113 0.25 5.61 10.69
C PRO A 113 0.32 6.64 9.57
N GLU A 114 0.29 7.92 9.93
CA GLU A 114 0.57 8.97 8.96
C GLU A 114 2.08 8.99 8.63
N LEU A 115 2.41 8.89 7.34
CA LEU A 115 3.78 8.86 6.84
C LEU A 115 3.96 9.88 5.70
N THR A 116 5.05 9.77 4.95
CA THR A 116 5.32 10.59 3.76
C THR A 116 4.70 10.01 2.51
N GLU A 117 4.25 10.89 1.63
CA GLU A 117 3.93 10.64 0.22
C GLU A 117 5.15 10.16 -0.59
N GLY A 118 6.37 10.37 -0.08
CA GLY A 118 7.58 10.05 -0.85
C GLY A 118 7.76 10.97 -2.06
N PRO A 119 8.82 10.76 -2.85
CA PRO A 119 9.19 11.65 -3.96
C PRO A 119 8.44 11.30 -5.25
N TYR A 120 7.49 10.36 -5.21
CA TYR A 120 6.91 9.74 -6.41
C TYR A 120 5.38 9.81 -6.46
N TYR A 121 4.77 10.64 -5.62
CA TYR A 121 3.36 11.01 -5.73
C TYR A 121 3.15 11.85 -6.99
N VAL A 122 2.17 11.47 -7.81
CA VAL A 122 1.82 12.18 -9.05
C VAL A 122 0.32 12.44 -9.09
N GLU A 123 -0.09 13.57 -9.63
CA GLU A 123 -1.50 13.87 -9.85
C GLU A 123 -2.00 13.30 -11.19
N GLY A 124 -3.32 13.18 -11.37
CA GLY A 124 -3.91 12.66 -12.61
C GLY A 124 -4.10 11.15 -12.62
N GLU A 125 -4.20 10.53 -11.44
CA GLU A 125 -4.40 9.09 -11.31
C GLU A 125 -5.78 8.64 -11.79
N LYS A 126 -5.83 7.43 -12.37
CA LYS A 126 -7.04 6.84 -12.95
C LYS A 126 -7.93 6.21 -11.88
N ILE A 127 -9.24 6.40 -11.99
CA ILE A 127 -10.21 5.65 -11.19
C ILE A 127 -10.38 4.24 -11.79
N ARG A 128 -9.86 3.22 -11.10
CA ARG A 128 -9.83 1.83 -11.60
C ARG A 128 -9.54 0.81 -10.50
N ASP A 129 -9.96 -0.43 -10.71
CA ASP A 129 -9.70 -1.56 -9.80
C ASP A 129 -8.50 -2.42 -10.22
N ASP A 130 -8.31 -2.69 -11.52
CA ASP A 130 -7.11 -3.37 -12.05
C ASP A 130 -5.97 -2.37 -12.29
N LEU A 131 -4.88 -2.55 -11.53
CA LEU A 131 -3.69 -1.71 -11.57
C LEU A 131 -2.52 -2.39 -12.30
N THR A 132 -2.68 -3.63 -12.77
CA THR A 132 -1.56 -4.43 -13.28
C THR A 132 -0.88 -3.82 -14.50
N ASP A 133 -1.65 -3.25 -15.43
CA ASP A 133 -1.18 -2.75 -16.74
C ASP A 133 -0.23 -3.75 -17.45
N GLY A 134 -0.49 -5.05 -17.30
CA GLY A 134 0.31 -6.13 -17.89
C GLY A 134 1.65 -6.41 -17.21
N GLN A 135 1.95 -5.78 -16.07
CA GLN A 135 3.15 -6.09 -15.29
C GLN A 135 3.17 -7.55 -14.84
N LYS A 136 4.37 -8.14 -14.81
CA LYS A 136 4.58 -9.50 -14.34
C LYS A 136 4.86 -9.49 -12.84
N GLY A 137 4.18 -10.34 -12.09
CA GLY A 137 4.34 -10.47 -10.64
C GLY A 137 3.38 -11.48 -10.04
N ALA A 138 3.49 -11.68 -8.73
CA ALA A 138 2.52 -12.45 -7.96
C ALA A 138 1.21 -11.68 -7.88
N LEU A 139 0.07 -12.34 -8.08
CA LEU A 139 -1.24 -11.67 -8.00
C LEU A 139 -1.44 -11.09 -6.61
N PHE A 140 -1.80 -9.82 -6.54
CA PHE A 140 -1.98 -9.10 -5.28
C PHE A 140 -3.33 -8.41 -5.26
N LEU A 141 -4.13 -8.75 -4.26
CA LEU A 141 -5.46 -8.21 -4.05
C LEU A 141 -5.47 -7.42 -2.76
N ILE A 142 -6.10 -6.24 -2.83
CA ILE A 142 -5.98 -5.24 -1.79
C ILE A 142 -7.38 -4.82 -1.38
N ASP A 143 -7.74 -5.05 -0.12
CA ASP A 143 -9.01 -4.60 0.49
C ASP A 143 -8.70 -3.54 1.56
N LEU A 144 -8.95 -2.28 1.26
CA LEU A 144 -8.73 -1.19 2.20
C LEU A 144 -10.09 -0.68 2.70
N GLN A 145 -10.22 -0.53 4.02
CA GLN A 145 -11.45 -0.07 4.66
C GLN A 145 -11.20 1.25 5.40
N VAL A 146 -11.78 2.34 4.93
CA VAL A 146 -11.71 3.65 5.56
C VAL A 146 -12.78 3.76 6.66
N VAL A 147 -12.34 4.13 7.86
CA VAL A 147 -13.21 4.33 9.03
C VAL A 147 -12.90 5.69 9.64
N ASP A 148 -13.90 6.43 10.10
CA ASP A 148 -13.66 7.64 10.86
C ASP A 148 -13.18 7.26 12.27
N SER A 149 -12.00 7.74 12.66
CA SER A 149 -11.34 7.30 13.90
C SER A 149 -12.08 7.74 15.17
N HIS A 150 -12.93 8.78 15.10
CA HIS A 150 -13.65 9.30 16.26
C HIS A 150 -15.02 8.66 16.44
N THR A 151 -15.76 8.51 15.34
CA THR A 151 -17.12 7.96 15.34
C THR A 151 -17.14 6.44 15.18
N CYS A 152 -16.04 5.85 14.72
CA CYS A 152 -15.93 4.44 14.35
C CYS A 152 -16.94 4.01 13.27
N GLU A 153 -17.40 4.96 12.46
CA GLU A 153 -18.28 4.68 11.31
C GLU A 153 -17.43 4.49 10.04
N PRO A 154 -17.79 3.54 9.16
CA PRO A 154 -17.17 3.47 7.83
C PRO A 154 -17.41 4.76 7.04
N VAL A 155 -16.41 5.19 6.27
CA VAL A 155 -16.51 6.44 5.49
C VAL A 155 -16.79 6.16 4.02
N GLU A 156 -18.02 6.43 3.60
CA GLU A 156 -18.44 6.37 2.19
C GLU A 156 -18.00 7.62 1.40
N ASP A 157 -17.86 7.47 0.08
CA ASP A 157 -17.57 8.56 -0.87
C ASP A 157 -16.23 9.28 -0.66
N VAL A 158 -15.24 8.59 -0.07
CA VAL A 158 -13.83 9.01 -0.01
C VAL A 158 -13.07 8.32 -1.13
N TYR A 159 -12.15 9.03 -1.77
CA TYR A 159 -11.28 8.47 -2.81
C TYR A 159 -10.01 7.96 -2.15
N VAL A 160 -9.71 6.68 -2.31
CA VAL A 160 -8.48 6.05 -1.83
C VAL A 160 -7.57 5.86 -3.02
N GLU A 161 -6.41 6.49 -2.98
CA GLU A 161 -5.35 6.36 -3.97
C GLU A 161 -4.26 5.45 -3.41
N ILE A 162 -3.72 4.57 -4.25
CA ILE A 162 -2.52 3.78 -3.94
C ILE A 162 -1.52 3.82 -5.09
N TRP A 163 -0.24 3.81 -4.74
CA TRP A 163 0.87 3.68 -5.70
C TRP A 163 2.04 2.92 -5.08
N TYR A 164 2.77 2.17 -5.91
CA TYR A 164 3.97 1.43 -5.50
C TYR A 164 4.75 0.93 -6.71
N THR A 165 5.90 0.32 -6.43
CA THR A 165 6.83 -0.21 -7.42
C THR A 165 6.29 -1.44 -8.14
N ASN A 166 6.83 -1.74 -9.32
CA ASN A 166 6.74 -3.08 -9.90
C ASN A 166 7.66 -4.09 -9.19
N ALA A 167 7.69 -5.34 -9.68
CA ALA A 167 8.49 -6.42 -9.10
C ALA A 167 10.00 -6.13 -9.03
N THR A 168 10.50 -5.17 -9.81
CA THR A 168 11.93 -4.79 -9.87
C THR A 168 12.25 -3.46 -9.19
N GLY A 169 11.30 -2.87 -8.45
CA GLY A 169 11.55 -1.65 -7.68
C GLY A 169 11.36 -0.35 -8.45
N VAL A 170 10.66 -0.36 -9.59
CA VAL A 170 10.45 0.85 -10.42
C VAL A 170 9.03 1.37 -10.21
N TYR A 171 8.89 2.66 -9.93
CA TYR A 171 7.62 3.39 -9.97
C TYR A 171 7.26 3.79 -11.40
N SER A 172 6.01 3.61 -11.80
CA SER A 172 5.47 4.20 -13.02
C SER A 172 5.33 5.73 -12.89
N GLY A 173 5.20 6.45 -14.01
CA GLY A 173 4.90 7.88 -14.02
C GLY A 173 6.04 8.81 -13.60
N VAL A 174 7.21 8.27 -13.25
CA VAL A 174 8.35 9.06 -12.75
C VAL A 174 9.62 8.69 -13.49
N VAL A 175 10.36 9.70 -13.95
CA VAL A 175 11.71 9.55 -14.50
C VAL A 175 12.67 10.24 -13.54
N ALA A 176 13.47 9.44 -12.83
CA ALA A 176 14.44 9.93 -11.85
C ALA A 176 15.61 8.93 -11.74
N ASP A 177 16.80 9.44 -11.46
CA ASP A 177 18.04 8.64 -11.33
C ASP A 177 17.92 7.50 -10.33
N ASP A 178 17.20 7.70 -9.24
CA ASP A 178 16.99 6.72 -8.18
C ASP A 178 15.81 5.77 -8.42
N ASN A 179 15.03 5.97 -9.48
CA ASN A 179 13.86 5.16 -9.82
C ASN A 179 14.20 3.95 -10.72
N GLY A 180 15.25 3.19 -10.38
CA GLY A 180 15.61 1.87 -10.96
C GLY A 180 15.99 1.79 -12.46
N THR A 181 15.35 2.57 -13.32
CA THR A 181 15.63 2.71 -14.76
C THR A 181 16.33 4.02 -15.11
N GLY A 182 16.44 4.94 -14.15
CA GLY A 182 17.09 6.24 -14.33
C GLY A 182 16.41 7.14 -15.38
N GLU A 183 17.14 8.13 -15.87
CA GLU A 183 16.72 8.98 -17.00
C GLU A 183 16.64 8.23 -18.35
N ASP A 184 17.15 6.99 -18.41
CA ASP A 184 17.23 6.19 -19.64
C ASP A 184 15.87 5.62 -20.11
N ASP A 185 14.83 5.65 -19.26
CA ASP A 185 13.45 5.26 -19.62
C ASP A 185 12.48 6.44 -19.59
N ALA A 186 12.67 7.37 -20.53
CA ALA A 186 11.81 8.55 -20.68
C ALA A 186 10.33 8.20 -20.94
N ASP A 187 10.04 7.01 -21.47
CA ASP A 187 8.67 6.56 -21.70
C ASP A 187 7.94 6.19 -20.40
N ASN A 188 8.67 5.94 -19.30
CA ASN A 188 8.10 5.65 -17.99
C ASN A 188 7.25 6.79 -17.43
N ALA A 189 7.50 8.04 -17.82
CA ALA A 189 6.68 9.20 -17.44
C ALA A 189 5.20 9.06 -17.86
N TYR A 190 4.89 8.20 -18.83
CA TYR A 190 3.54 7.99 -19.37
C TYR A 190 2.93 6.65 -18.95
N THR A 191 3.59 5.89 -18.09
CA THR A 191 3.07 4.61 -17.59
C THR A 191 2.26 4.84 -16.31
N THR A 192 1.33 3.93 -16.04
CA THR A 192 0.45 4.03 -14.84
C THR A 192 0.41 2.75 -14.00
N PHE A 193 1.21 1.73 -14.32
CA PHE A 193 1.12 0.44 -13.63
C PHE A 193 1.26 0.59 -12.11
N ASN A 194 0.54 -0.22 -11.36
CA ASN A 194 0.51 -0.24 -9.89
C ASN A 194 0.08 1.09 -9.24
N ARG A 195 -0.62 1.95 -9.99
CA ARG A 195 -1.22 3.20 -9.51
C ARG A 195 -2.70 3.27 -9.83
N GLY A 196 -3.50 3.78 -8.91
CA GLY A 196 -4.91 4.05 -9.17
C GLY A 196 -5.70 4.46 -7.95
N VAL A 197 -6.95 4.85 -8.23
CA VAL A 197 -7.87 5.41 -7.25
C VAL A 197 -9.19 4.65 -7.28
N GLN A 198 -9.79 4.45 -6.11
CA GLN A 198 -11.14 3.92 -6.00
C GLN A 198 -11.94 4.75 -5.01
N LYS A 199 -13.26 4.87 -5.25
CA LYS A 199 -14.18 5.50 -4.32
C LYS A 199 -14.69 4.45 -3.31
N THR A 200 -14.68 4.79 -2.02
CA THR A 200 -15.19 3.90 -0.98
C THR A 200 -16.68 3.65 -1.13
N SER A 201 -17.07 2.39 -0.91
CA SER A 201 -18.47 1.99 -0.77
C SER A 201 -19.08 2.43 0.57
N LYS A 202 -20.38 2.17 0.77
CA LYS A 202 -21.09 2.34 2.06
C LYS A 202 -20.41 1.71 3.29
N ASP A 203 -19.60 0.67 3.08
CA ASP A 203 -18.85 0.00 4.16
C ASP A 203 -17.43 0.57 4.31
N GLY A 204 -17.16 1.71 3.67
CA GLY A 204 -15.86 2.38 3.65
C GLY A 204 -14.81 1.68 2.80
N VAL A 205 -15.20 0.75 1.93
CA VAL A 205 -14.24 -0.18 1.31
C VAL A 205 -13.93 0.17 -0.13
N VAL A 206 -12.65 0.07 -0.48
CA VAL A 206 -12.14 -0.03 -1.85
C VAL A 206 -11.46 -1.38 -2.07
N PHE A 207 -11.41 -1.80 -3.33
CA PHE A 207 -10.73 -3.02 -3.74
C PHE A 207 -9.87 -2.77 -4.99
N PHE A 208 -8.66 -3.32 -4.98
CA PHE A 208 -7.74 -3.30 -6.10
C PHE A 208 -7.20 -4.70 -6.43
N GLU A 209 -6.95 -4.95 -7.72
CA GLU A 209 -6.23 -6.10 -8.27
C GLU A 209 -4.93 -5.61 -8.91
N SER A 210 -3.80 -6.25 -8.59
CA SER A 210 -2.49 -5.81 -9.05
C SER A 210 -1.44 -6.93 -8.91
N ILE A 211 -0.15 -6.57 -8.91
CA ILE A 211 0.96 -7.45 -8.56
C ILE A 211 1.60 -7.07 -7.22
N PHE A 212 2.20 -8.03 -6.51
CA PHE A 212 2.89 -7.76 -5.24
C PHE A 212 4.12 -6.84 -5.47
N PRO A 213 4.37 -5.83 -4.62
CA PRO A 213 5.44 -4.86 -4.82
C PRO A 213 6.84 -5.49 -4.74
N GLY A 214 7.77 -4.98 -5.54
CA GLY A 214 9.20 -5.21 -5.36
C GLY A 214 9.83 -4.20 -4.38
N HIS A 215 11.14 -4.32 -4.16
CA HIS A 215 11.91 -3.38 -3.34
C HIS A 215 12.81 -2.48 -4.20
N TYR A 216 13.22 -1.35 -3.66
CA TYR A 216 14.24 -0.46 -4.22
C TYR A 216 15.23 -0.07 -3.12
N GLU A 217 16.34 0.56 -3.50
CA GLU A 217 17.45 0.81 -2.58
C GLU A 217 17.01 1.56 -1.31
N GLY A 218 17.35 0.99 -0.15
CA GLY A 218 17.09 1.58 1.16
C GLY A 218 15.66 1.44 1.68
N ARG A 219 14.76 0.77 0.95
CA ARG A 219 13.34 0.68 1.31
C ARG A 219 12.81 -0.76 1.24
N ALA A 220 12.11 -1.20 2.28
CA ALA A 220 11.40 -2.48 2.26
C ALA A 220 10.18 -2.40 1.32
N PRO A 221 9.67 -3.50 0.73
CA PRO A 221 8.44 -3.48 -0.07
C PRO A 221 7.27 -2.84 0.68
N HIS A 222 6.60 -1.89 0.04
CA HIS A 222 5.49 -1.15 0.63
C HIS A 222 4.48 -0.68 -0.43
N VAL A 223 3.29 -0.29 0.03
CA VAL A 223 2.24 0.35 -0.77
C VAL A 223 1.95 1.71 -0.17
N HIS A 224 2.13 2.78 -0.94
CA HIS A 224 1.65 4.08 -0.51
C HIS A 224 0.12 4.12 -0.54
N VAL A 225 -0.47 4.86 0.38
CA VAL A 225 -1.91 5.11 0.42
C VAL A 225 -2.18 6.58 0.73
N MET A 226 -3.12 7.17 0.00
CA MET A 226 -3.64 8.50 0.24
C MET A 226 -5.16 8.48 0.22
N THR A 227 -5.79 9.34 1.01
CA THR A 227 -7.25 9.52 0.97
C THR A 227 -7.60 10.96 0.63
N HIS A 228 -8.56 11.15 -0.27
CA HIS A 228 -9.01 12.44 -0.75
C HIS A 228 -10.50 12.62 -0.48
N ILE A 229 -10.88 13.80 0.00
CA ILE A 229 -12.28 14.21 0.13
C ILE A 229 -12.63 15.09 -1.06
N LYS A 230 -13.60 14.64 -1.86
CA LYS A 230 -14.16 15.40 -2.99
C LYS A 230 -13.09 15.93 -3.97
N PRO A 231 -12.21 15.06 -4.51
CA PRO A 231 -11.27 15.49 -5.53
C PRO A 231 -12.00 16.00 -6.78
N GLU A 232 -11.33 16.81 -7.59
CA GLU A 232 -11.82 17.11 -8.93
C GLU A 232 -11.70 15.85 -9.80
N ILE A 233 -12.81 15.44 -10.42
CA ILE A 233 -12.85 14.31 -11.34
C ILE A 233 -12.93 14.88 -12.76
N ARG A 234 -11.95 14.53 -13.59
CA ARG A 234 -11.93 14.91 -14.99
C ARG A 234 -12.80 13.99 -15.84
N ASP A 235 -13.17 14.46 -17.03
CA ASP A 235 -13.99 13.70 -18.00
C ASP A 235 -13.34 12.39 -18.47
N ASP A 236 -12.00 12.30 -18.38
CA ASP A 236 -11.23 11.11 -18.74
C ASP A 236 -11.15 10.05 -17.62
N GLY A 237 -11.83 10.27 -16.50
CA GLY A 237 -11.85 9.37 -15.36
C GLY A 237 -10.61 9.44 -14.47
N THR A 238 -9.81 10.50 -14.59
CA THR A 238 -8.71 10.80 -13.65
C THR A 238 -9.13 11.75 -12.54
N ILE A 239 -8.39 11.76 -11.43
CA ILE A 239 -8.56 12.75 -10.36
C ILE A 239 -7.39 13.74 -10.29
N ILE A 240 -7.68 14.98 -9.93
CA ILE A 240 -6.68 15.94 -9.43
C ILE A 240 -7.00 16.22 -7.98
N SER A 241 -6.05 15.95 -7.09
CA SER A 241 -6.14 16.40 -5.70
C SER A 241 -4.81 16.23 -4.97
N ASN A 242 -4.06 17.31 -4.80
CA ASN A 242 -2.96 17.35 -3.84
C ASN A 242 -3.43 17.40 -2.36
N THR A 243 -4.73 17.39 -2.11
CA THR A 243 -5.31 17.51 -0.78
C THR A 243 -5.63 16.12 -0.22
N ALA A 244 -5.09 15.82 0.96
CA ALA A 244 -5.18 14.52 1.60
C ALA A 244 -5.77 14.61 3.01
N THR A 245 -6.63 13.65 3.37
CA THR A 245 -7.05 13.41 4.76
C THR A 245 -6.22 12.38 5.49
N HIS A 246 -5.41 11.63 4.76
CA HIS A 246 -4.47 10.66 5.29
C HIS A 246 -3.44 10.33 4.22
N ILE A 247 -2.18 10.20 4.63
CA ILE A 247 -1.08 9.73 3.78
C ILE A 247 -0.29 8.69 4.57
N GLY A 248 0.00 7.55 3.96
CA GLY A 248 0.58 6.40 4.64
C GLY A 248 1.36 5.46 3.72
N GLN A 249 2.04 4.48 4.33
CA GLN A 249 2.73 3.38 3.65
C GLN A 249 2.43 2.07 4.38
N LEU A 250 1.76 1.17 3.67
CA LEU A 250 1.40 -0.17 4.10
C LEU A 250 2.59 -1.11 3.85
N PHE A 251 2.95 -1.90 4.85
CA PHE A 251 4.06 -2.86 4.76
C PHE A 251 3.55 -4.30 4.82
N PHE A 252 4.46 -5.25 4.64
CA PHE A 252 4.15 -6.67 4.57
C PHE A 252 4.91 -7.46 5.62
N ASP A 253 4.39 -8.65 5.93
CA ASP A 253 5.10 -9.60 6.77
C ASP A 253 6.47 -9.94 6.14
N GLN A 254 7.52 -10.01 6.98
CA GLN A 254 8.87 -10.20 6.49
C GLN A 254 9.06 -11.56 5.81
N MET A 255 8.36 -12.61 6.29
CA MET A 255 8.43 -13.92 5.66
C MET A 255 7.72 -13.93 4.31
N LEU A 256 6.59 -13.22 4.19
CA LEU A 256 5.93 -13.03 2.90
C LEU A 256 6.85 -12.34 1.90
N ILE A 257 7.55 -11.28 2.30
CA ILE A 257 8.55 -10.59 1.46
C ILE A 257 9.60 -11.59 0.97
N LEU A 258 10.22 -12.34 1.89
CA LEU A 258 11.26 -13.32 1.56
C LEU A 258 10.75 -14.47 0.67
N GLU A 259 9.45 -14.77 0.70
CA GLU A 259 8.83 -15.73 -0.22
C GLU A 259 8.66 -15.15 -1.62
N MET A 260 8.23 -13.89 -1.75
CA MET A 260 8.08 -13.22 -3.04
C MET A 260 9.42 -12.99 -3.74
N GLU A 261 10.47 -12.67 -2.99
CA GLU A 261 11.83 -12.49 -3.51
C GLU A 261 12.42 -13.75 -4.15
N LYS A 262 11.87 -14.95 -3.86
CA LYS A 262 12.32 -16.21 -4.48
C LYS A 262 11.79 -16.40 -5.90
N LEU A 263 10.75 -15.66 -6.27
CA LEU A 263 10.05 -15.87 -7.54
C LEU A 263 10.88 -15.38 -8.73
N PRO A 264 10.80 -16.03 -9.91
CA PRO A 264 11.67 -15.71 -11.05
C PRO A 264 11.67 -14.24 -11.46
N VAL A 265 10.50 -13.59 -11.46
CA VAL A 265 10.39 -12.18 -11.85
C VAL A 265 11.02 -11.23 -10.81
N TYR A 266 10.85 -11.49 -9.52
CA TYR A 266 11.41 -10.66 -8.45
C TYR A 266 12.93 -10.84 -8.34
N ARG A 267 13.46 -12.04 -8.59
CA ARG A 267 14.93 -12.30 -8.67
C ARG A 267 15.64 -11.53 -9.79
N THR A 268 14.91 -10.90 -10.70
CA THR A 268 15.53 -10.02 -11.70
C THR A 268 15.90 -8.65 -11.13
N ASN A 269 15.30 -8.25 -10.00
CA ASN A 269 15.65 -7.05 -9.26
C ASN A 269 17.14 -7.09 -8.83
N LYS A 270 17.86 -5.99 -9.07
CA LYS A 270 19.30 -5.86 -8.77
C LYS A 270 19.58 -5.01 -7.54
N ASN A 271 18.55 -4.39 -6.98
CA ASN A 271 18.65 -3.64 -5.74
C ASN A 271 18.98 -4.58 -4.57
N SER A 272 19.62 -4.04 -3.55
CA SER A 272 19.79 -4.78 -2.29
C SER A 272 18.49 -4.74 -1.50
N LEU A 273 18.01 -5.89 -1.06
CA LEU A 273 16.81 -5.97 -0.23
C LEU A 273 17.08 -5.33 1.14
N THR A 274 16.32 -4.29 1.46
CA THR A 274 16.21 -3.73 2.81
C THR A 274 15.12 -4.48 3.58
N LEU A 275 15.46 -5.02 4.75
CA LEU A 275 14.48 -5.69 5.61
C LEU A 275 13.59 -4.66 6.31
N ASN A 276 12.40 -5.06 6.75
CA ASN A 276 11.51 -4.18 7.53
C ASN A 276 12.22 -3.57 8.75
N ALA A 277 13.03 -4.36 9.47
CA ALA A 277 13.77 -3.91 10.64
C ALA A 277 14.88 -2.88 10.32
N GLU A 278 15.22 -2.72 9.05
CA GLU A 278 16.24 -1.80 8.54
C GLU A 278 15.61 -0.59 7.83
N ASP A 279 14.32 -0.66 7.48
CA ASP A 279 13.57 0.43 6.86
C ASP A 279 13.15 1.47 7.92
N TYR A 280 13.60 2.70 7.70
CA TYR A 280 13.33 3.81 8.61
C TYR A 280 11.82 4.11 8.79
N TYR A 281 11.04 4.07 7.71
CA TYR A 281 9.61 4.38 7.74
C TYR A 281 8.80 3.27 8.36
N PHE A 282 9.19 2.01 8.13
CA PHE A 282 8.63 0.88 8.86
C PHE A 282 8.84 1.06 10.36
N MET A 283 10.08 1.39 10.77
CA MET A 283 10.40 1.57 12.18
C MET A 283 9.66 2.76 12.81
N GLU A 284 9.49 3.88 12.07
CA GLU A 284 8.72 5.03 12.55
C GLU A 284 7.23 4.71 12.68
N ALA A 285 6.65 4.03 11.69
CA ALA A 285 5.27 3.54 11.72
C ALA A 285 4.99 2.68 12.96
N MET A 286 5.87 1.70 13.21
CA MET A 286 5.79 0.76 14.34
C MET A 286 5.81 1.43 15.72
N ARG A 287 6.22 2.70 15.84
CA ARG A 287 6.16 3.44 17.11
C ARG A 287 4.74 3.79 17.53
N THR A 288 3.82 3.83 16.59
CA THR A 288 2.42 4.22 16.82
C THR A 288 1.48 3.04 16.63
N SER A 289 1.69 2.24 15.59
CA SER A 289 0.75 1.26 15.09
C SER A 289 1.46 0.23 14.20
N THR A 290 0.90 -0.97 14.04
CA THR A 290 1.46 -1.95 13.09
C THR A 290 1.05 -1.60 11.65
N PRO A 291 2.00 -1.28 10.75
CA PRO A 291 1.68 -0.97 9.36
C PRO A 291 1.65 -2.24 8.50
N ILE A 292 1.87 -3.43 9.08
CA ILE A 292 1.88 -4.72 8.38
C ILE A 292 0.44 -5.10 8.00
N MET A 293 0.18 -5.24 6.71
CA MET A 293 -1.09 -5.76 6.21
C MET A 293 -1.26 -7.24 6.57
N PRO A 294 -2.34 -7.60 7.29
CA PRO A 294 -2.81 -8.98 7.33
C PRO A 294 -3.00 -9.52 5.91
N TRP A 295 -2.67 -10.79 5.73
CA TRP A 295 -2.67 -11.41 4.42
C TRP A 295 -3.08 -12.88 4.49
N MET A 296 -3.53 -13.39 3.35
CA MET A 296 -3.84 -14.80 3.13
C MET A 296 -3.33 -15.21 1.75
N ARG A 297 -2.61 -16.33 1.68
CA ARG A 297 -2.18 -16.93 0.41
C ARG A 297 -3.39 -17.49 -0.31
N LEU A 298 -3.50 -17.24 -1.62
CA LEU A 298 -4.43 -17.94 -2.50
C LEU A 298 -3.73 -19.02 -3.30
N GLU A 299 -4.37 -20.17 -3.41
CA GLU A 299 -4.02 -21.19 -4.38
C GLU A 299 -4.60 -20.78 -5.74
N TRP A 300 -3.78 -20.57 -6.77
CA TRP A 300 -4.26 -20.13 -8.08
C TRP A 300 -3.66 -20.99 -9.20
N PRO A 301 -4.47 -21.75 -9.96
CA PRO A 301 -4.01 -22.47 -11.15
C PRO A 301 -3.18 -21.59 -12.11
N GLY A 302 -1.92 -21.97 -12.35
CA GLY A 302 -1.00 -21.25 -13.23
C GLY A 302 -0.30 -20.01 -12.63
N HIS A 303 -0.59 -19.65 -11.39
CA HIS A 303 0.15 -18.63 -10.65
C HIS A 303 0.56 -19.22 -9.30
N GLU A 304 1.86 -19.51 -9.15
CA GLU A 304 2.38 -20.19 -7.95
C GLU A 304 2.13 -19.37 -6.65
N HIS A 305 1.88 -18.05 -6.77
CA HIS A 305 1.70 -17.16 -5.62
C HIS A 305 0.66 -16.06 -5.92
N ALA A 306 -0.46 -16.13 -5.21
CA ALA A 306 -1.44 -15.05 -5.11
C ALA A 306 -1.63 -14.67 -3.63
N VAL A 307 -1.88 -13.41 -3.35
CA VAL A 307 -2.08 -12.89 -1.99
C VAL A 307 -3.29 -11.97 -1.95
N LEU A 308 -4.15 -12.19 -0.95
CA LEU A 308 -5.16 -11.22 -0.53
C LEU A 308 -4.64 -10.57 0.74
N SER A 309 -4.48 -9.25 0.73
CA SER A 309 -4.18 -8.47 1.92
C SER A 309 -5.24 -7.41 2.16
N TRP A 310 -5.37 -7.00 3.42
CA TRP A 310 -6.33 -5.97 3.80
C TRP A 310 -5.79 -5.08 4.91
N MET A 311 -6.35 -3.88 5.04
CA MET A 311 -6.04 -2.98 6.14
C MET A 311 -7.20 -2.01 6.41
N PRO A 312 -7.71 -1.91 7.65
CA PRO A 312 -8.52 -0.77 8.05
C PRO A 312 -7.63 0.48 8.20
N ILE A 313 -8.06 1.58 7.62
CA ILE A 313 -7.41 2.89 7.69
C ILE A 313 -8.36 3.79 8.43
N GLY A 314 -8.03 4.15 9.66
CA GLY A 314 -8.79 5.20 10.32
C GLY A 314 -8.33 6.56 9.78
N VAL A 315 -9.27 7.47 9.61
CA VAL A 315 -9.02 8.83 9.13
C VAL A 315 -9.68 9.83 10.06
N ASN A 316 -9.08 11.00 10.18
CA ASN A 316 -9.74 12.16 10.76
C ASN A 316 -10.15 13.08 9.60
N LEU A 317 -11.42 13.05 9.20
CA LEU A 317 -11.92 13.81 8.05
C LEU A 317 -11.83 15.33 8.23
N SER A 318 -11.63 15.80 9.46
CA SER A 318 -11.40 17.23 9.75
C SER A 318 -9.93 17.64 9.59
N ASN A 319 -9.03 16.67 9.44
CA ASN A 319 -7.60 16.91 9.32
C ASN A 319 -7.19 16.76 7.85
N VAL A 320 -6.93 17.90 7.21
CA VAL A 320 -6.65 17.99 5.78
C VAL A 320 -5.29 18.62 5.60
N ARG A 321 -4.42 18.01 4.79
CA ARG A 321 -3.10 18.55 4.45
C ARG A 321 -2.83 18.49 2.95
N GLU A 322 -1.97 19.37 2.47
CA GLU A 322 -1.44 19.32 1.10
C GLU A 322 -0.25 18.35 1.04
N ALA A 323 -0.24 17.48 0.04
CA ALA A 323 0.86 16.58 -0.29
C ALA A 323 1.85 17.27 -1.26
N TYR A 324 3.13 16.90 -1.17
CA TYR A 324 4.12 17.26 -2.19
C TYR A 324 3.88 16.45 -3.48
N VAL A 325 3.76 17.15 -4.61
CA VAL A 325 3.51 16.57 -5.94
C VAL A 325 4.82 16.51 -6.73
N ALA A 326 5.22 15.31 -7.15
CA ALA A 326 6.43 15.10 -7.95
C ALA A 326 6.20 15.36 -9.44
N GLY A 327 4.96 15.20 -9.91
CA GLY A 327 4.56 15.45 -11.29
C GLY A 327 3.06 15.26 -11.51
N THR A 328 2.61 15.46 -12.74
CA THR A 328 1.23 15.20 -13.16
C THR A 328 1.29 14.23 -14.34
N LEU A 329 0.50 13.17 -14.26
CA LEU A 329 0.33 12.21 -15.34
C LEU A 329 -0.38 12.88 -16.51
N GLU A 330 0.34 13.04 -17.61
CA GLU A 330 -0.18 13.60 -18.86
C GLU A 330 -0.31 12.50 -19.93
N PRO A 331 -1.31 12.58 -20.83
CA PRO A 331 -1.39 11.66 -21.96
C PRO A 331 -0.13 11.73 -22.83
N LYS A 332 0.37 10.58 -23.30
CA LYS A 332 1.50 10.55 -24.24
C LYS A 332 1.13 11.36 -25.50
N PRO A 333 1.94 12.34 -25.94
CA PRO A 333 1.66 13.10 -27.14
C PRO A 333 1.52 12.16 -28.35
N THR A 334 0.40 12.25 -29.06
CA THR A 334 0.24 11.54 -30.35
C THR A 334 1.15 12.21 -31.38
N ARG A 335 2.08 11.44 -31.95
CA ARG A 335 2.96 11.90 -33.04
C ARG A 335 2.21 12.17 -34.33
#